data_AF-A0A382U2R8-F1
#
_entry.id   AF-A0A382U2R8-F1
#
_cell.length_a   1.000
_cell.length_b   1.000
_cell.length_c   1.000
_cell.angle_alpha   90.00
_cell.angle_beta   90.00
_cell.angle_gamma   90.00
#
_symmetry.space_group_name_H-M   'P 1'
#
loop_
_entity.id
_entity.type
_entity.pdbx_description
1 polymer ?
#
loop_
_entity_poly.entity_id
_entity_poly.type
_entity_poly.pdbx_seq_one_letter_code
_entity_poly.pdbx_strand_id
1 'polypeptide(L)'
;MIPLLLTVENFMCYGENVPSLNLEPVHIACISGDNGYGKTALLDAMTWAIWGKSRAKTQDELVNIARNSMFVELDFFAGESRYRVTRTYTKGRGASSGKSELNLSIIIGDSATSLMENTIRETEEKIVGLLNMDYDTFINTSYLKQGDSNRFTSS
;
A
#
# COMPACT_ATOMS: atom_id res chain seq x y z
N MET A 1 -11.80 -5.18 -1.49
CA MET A 1 -10.98 -4.39 -0.55
C MET A 1 -11.61 -3.01 -0.43
N ILE A 2 -11.82 -2.49 0.77
CA ILE A 2 -12.24 -1.10 1.00
C ILE A 2 -11.21 -0.44 1.93
N PRO A 3 -10.45 0.57 1.50
CA PRO A 3 -9.45 1.23 2.35
C PRO A 3 -10.14 2.12 3.39
N LEU A 4 -9.59 2.16 4.60
CA LEU A 4 -10.19 2.84 5.76
C LEU A 4 -9.28 3.94 6.29
N LEU A 5 -8.04 3.60 6.64
CA LEU A 5 -7.07 4.56 7.18
C LEU A 5 -5.71 4.27 6.58
N LEU A 6 -5.11 5.26 5.94
CA LEU A 6 -3.77 5.16 5.37
C LEU A 6 -2.81 6.06 6.16
N THR A 7 -1.79 5.45 6.75
CA THR A 7 -0.68 6.15 7.39
C THR A 7 0.59 5.92 6.57
N VAL A 8 1.32 6.99 6.29
CA VAL A 8 2.49 6.96 5.41
C VAL A 8 3.60 7.76 6.05
N GLU A 9 4.81 7.19 6.08
CA GLU A 9 5.99 7.90 6.55
C GLU A 9 7.18 7.63 5.61
N ASN A 10 7.87 8.71 5.24
CA ASN A 10 9.08 8.67 4.41
C ASN A 10 8.89 7.93 3.07
N PHE A 11 7.69 7.99 2.49
CA PHE A 11 7.33 7.37 1.22
C PHE A 11 7.24 8.43 0.11
N MET A 12 8.12 8.36 -0.88
CA MET A 12 8.26 9.31 -1.98
C MET A 12 8.32 10.77 -1.47
N CYS A 13 7.31 11.59 -1.76
CA CYS A 13 7.22 12.99 -1.32
C CYS A 13 6.70 13.15 0.11
N TYR A 14 6.13 12.10 0.71
CA TYR A 14 5.67 12.11 2.10
C TYR A 14 6.86 11.94 3.03
N GLY A 15 6.99 12.86 4.00
CA GLY A 15 8.06 12.85 5.00
C GLY A 15 7.60 12.21 6.31
N GLU A 16 8.07 12.76 7.43
CA GLU A 16 7.64 12.39 8.79
C GLU A 16 6.41 13.20 9.22
N ASN A 17 5.65 12.69 10.19
CA ASN A 17 4.50 13.37 10.81
C ASN A 17 3.40 13.77 9.81
N VAL A 18 3.24 13.03 8.72
CA VAL A 18 2.11 13.22 7.80
C VAL A 18 0.84 12.70 8.49
N PRO A 19 -0.23 13.51 8.56
CA PRO A 19 -1.50 13.05 9.13
C PRO A 19 -2.05 11.84 8.37
N SER A 20 -2.58 10.86 9.10
CA SER A 20 -3.24 9.72 8.49
C SER A 20 -4.45 10.16 7.66
N LEU A 21 -4.56 9.60 6.45
CA LEU A 21 -5.68 9.84 5.56
C LEU A 21 -6.84 8.91 5.95
N ASN A 22 -7.85 9.47 6.60
CA ASN A 22 -9.07 8.77 6.97
C ASN A 22 -10.06 8.74 5.79
N LEU A 23 -10.30 7.54 5.26
CA LEU A 23 -11.20 7.23 4.16
C LEU A 23 -12.51 6.58 4.64
N GLU A 24 -12.62 6.21 5.91
CA GLU A 24 -13.84 5.60 6.48
C GLU A 24 -15.13 6.39 6.18
N PRO A 25 -15.19 7.72 6.34
CA PRO A 25 -16.41 8.47 6.06
C PRO A 25 -16.60 8.77 4.55
N VAL A 26 -15.66 8.35 3.70
CA VAL A 26 -15.57 8.81 2.31
C VAL A 26 -16.08 7.73 1.35
N HIS A 27 -17.27 7.93 0.82
CA HIS A 27 -17.81 7.05 -0.24
C HIS A 27 -17.20 7.35 -1.63
N ILE A 28 -16.93 8.63 -1.92
CA ILE A 28 -16.27 9.09 -3.15
C ILE A 28 -15.26 10.16 -2.77
N ALA A 29 -14.00 9.95 -3.17
CA ALA A 29 -12.93 10.92 -2.99
C ALA A 29 -12.45 11.45 -4.36
N CYS A 30 -12.23 12.75 -4.47
CA CYS A 30 -11.47 13.33 -5.57
C CYS A 30 -10.15 13.87 -5.01
N ILE A 31 -9.02 13.33 -5.48
CA ILE A 31 -7.69 13.83 -5.12
C ILE A 31 -7.22 14.72 -6.28
N SER A 32 -7.20 16.03 -6.05
CA SER A 32 -6.79 17.05 -7.03
C SER A 32 -5.61 17.87 -6.51
N GLY A 33 -4.91 18.55 -7.42
CA GLY A 33 -3.70 19.34 -7.14
C GLY A 33 -2.72 19.27 -8.31
N ASP A 34 -1.59 19.96 -8.23
CA ASP A 34 -0.64 20.00 -9.34
C ASP A 34 0.21 18.71 -9.44
N ASN A 35 0.84 18.52 -10.60
CA ASN A 35 1.78 17.43 -10.80
C ASN A 35 2.91 17.48 -9.76
N GLY A 36 3.25 16.33 -9.17
CA GLY A 36 4.26 16.23 -8.12
C GLY A 36 3.75 16.37 -6.68
N TYR A 37 2.48 16.70 -6.45
CA TYR A 37 1.89 16.86 -5.10
C TYR A 37 1.53 15.52 -4.41
N GLY A 38 2.13 14.41 -4.83
CA GLY A 38 1.97 13.13 -4.11
C GLY A 38 0.63 12.41 -4.30
N LYS A 39 -0.25 12.88 -5.19
CA LYS A 39 -1.55 12.24 -5.45
C LYS A 39 -1.41 10.77 -5.81
N THR A 40 -0.54 10.48 -6.77
CA THR A 40 -0.31 9.09 -7.19
C THR A 40 0.55 8.31 -6.21
N ALA A 41 1.36 9.00 -5.41
CA ALA A 41 2.14 8.36 -4.34
C ALA A 41 1.22 7.77 -3.24
N LEU A 42 0.03 8.32 -2.99
CA LEU A 42 -0.95 7.71 -2.08
C LEU A 42 -1.44 6.35 -2.59
N LEU A 43 -1.70 6.26 -3.90
CA LEU A 43 -2.13 5.01 -4.52
C LEU A 43 -0.98 3.99 -4.58
N ASP A 44 0.24 4.45 -4.86
CA ASP A 44 1.44 3.61 -4.77
C ASP A 44 1.66 3.10 -3.34
N ALA A 45 1.38 3.91 -2.32
CA ALA A 45 1.50 3.49 -0.92
C ALA A 45 0.50 2.36 -0.60
N MET A 46 -0.77 2.51 -0.98
CA MET A 46 -1.78 1.46 -0.76
C MET A 46 -1.44 0.17 -1.51
N THR A 47 -1.04 0.27 -2.77
CA THR A 47 -0.69 -0.91 -3.57
C THR A 47 0.56 -1.60 -3.06
N TRP A 48 1.57 -0.83 -2.64
CA TRP A 48 2.78 -1.37 -2.03
C TRP A 48 2.48 -2.04 -0.69
N ALA A 49 1.61 -1.44 0.15
CA ALA A 49 1.21 -2.03 1.43
C ALA A 49 0.55 -3.41 1.28
N ILE A 50 -0.30 -3.59 0.27
CA ILE A 50 -1.01 -4.87 0.05
C ILE A 50 -0.13 -5.88 -0.68
N TRP A 51 0.39 -5.52 -1.86
CA TRP A 51 1.03 -6.46 -2.78
C TRP A 51 2.56 -6.39 -2.81
N GLY A 52 3.19 -5.51 -2.03
CA GLY A 52 4.62 -5.26 -2.13
C GLY A 52 5.06 -4.67 -3.48
N LYS A 53 4.09 -4.24 -4.30
CA LYS A 53 4.27 -3.78 -5.68
C LYS A 53 3.73 -2.38 -5.85
N SER A 54 4.38 -1.63 -6.72
CA SER A 54 3.96 -0.29 -7.13
C SER A 54 4.38 -0.06 -8.59
N ARG A 55 4.21 1.17 -9.07
CA ARG A 55 4.71 1.57 -10.39
C ARG A 55 6.22 1.81 -10.44
N ALA A 56 6.88 1.95 -9.29
CA ALA A 56 8.32 2.09 -9.21
C ALA A 56 9.02 0.77 -9.53
N LYS A 57 10.24 0.81 -10.08
CA LYS A 57 10.97 -0.41 -10.46
C LYS A 57 11.58 -1.10 -9.25
N THR A 58 11.93 -0.33 -8.23
CA THR A 58 12.61 -0.80 -7.02
C THR A 58 11.97 -0.20 -5.77
N GLN A 59 12.13 -0.87 -4.63
CA GLN A 59 11.66 -0.33 -3.35
C GLN A 59 12.47 0.90 -2.90
N ASP A 60 13.73 1.02 -3.32
CA ASP A 60 14.58 2.19 -3.02
C ASP A 60 14.02 3.49 -3.61
N GLU A 61 13.39 3.42 -4.78
CA GLU A 61 12.71 4.55 -5.43
C GLU A 61 11.47 5.02 -4.65
N LEU A 62 10.89 4.16 -3.83
CA LEU A 62 9.73 4.47 -3.00
C LEU A 62 10.12 5.18 -1.70
N VAL A 63 11.35 5.01 -1.23
CA VAL A 63 11.83 5.69 -0.02
C VAL A 63 12.13 7.14 -0.36
N ASN A 64 11.61 8.05 0.46
CA ASN A 64 11.90 9.48 0.38
C ASN A 64 13.41 9.73 0.24
N ILE A 65 13.79 10.64 -0.68
CA ILE A 65 15.19 10.86 -1.05
C ILE A 65 16.07 11.28 0.13
N ALA A 66 15.50 11.94 1.15
CA ALA A 66 16.21 12.38 2.33
C ALA A 66 16.30 11.30 3.44
N ARG A 67 15.80 10.09 3.18
CA ARG A 67 15.56 9.05 4.19
C ARG A 67 16.09 7.69 3.76
N ASN A 68 16.27 6.82 4.74
CA ASN A 68 16.80 5.47 4.56
C ASN A 68 15.76 4.38 4.77
N SER A 69 14.60 4.72 5.32
CA SER A 69 13.50 3.80 5.54
C SER A 69 12.17 4.47 5.21
N MET A 70 11.18 3.66 4.90
CA MET A 70 9.80 4.08 4.69
C MET A 70 8.85 3.12 5.38
N PHE A 71 7.66 3.61 5.68
CA PHE A 71 6.61 2.90 6.38
C PHE A 71 5.26 3.20 5.73
N VAL A 72 4.45 2.17 5.56
CA VAL A 72 3.05 2.30 5.18
C VAL A 72 2.21 1.37 6.04
N GLU A 73 1.17 1.92 6.64
CA GLU A 73 0.12 1.17 7.33
C GLU A 73 -1.22 1.47 6.68
N LEU A 74 -1.97 0.41 6.40
CA LEU A 74 -3.29 0.50 5.79
C LEU A 74 -4.28 -0.36 6.58
N ASP A 75 -5.30 0.29 7.10
CA ASP A 75 -6.53 -0.37 7.55
C ASP A 75 -7.47 -0.55 6.36
N PHE A 76 -8.05 -1.73 6.22
CA PHE A 76 -8.99 -2.03 5.14
C PHE A 76 -10.01 -3.09 5.54
N PHE A 77 -11.17 -3.09 4.88
CA PHE A 77 -12.10 -4.22 4.91
C PHE A 77 -11.80 -5.23 3.80
N ALA A 78 -11.83 -6.51 4.16
CA ALA A 78 -11.97 -7.64 3.26
C ALA A 78 -13.17 -8.48 3.71
N GLY A 79 -14.22 -8.51 2.88
CA GLY A 79 -15.54 -8.95 3.33
C GLY A 79 -16.05 -8.05 4.45
N GLU A 80 -16.44 -8.67 5.58
CA GLU A 80 -16.98 -7.97 6.76
C GLU A 80 -15.91 -7.73 7.85
N SER A 81 -14.68 -8.20 7.64
CA SER A 81 -13.61 -8.13 8.63
C SER A 81 -12.64 -6.98 8.35
N ARG A 82 -12.28 -6.24 9.41
CA ARG A 82 -11.28 -5.17 9.37
C ARG A 82 -9.89 -5.77 9.58
N TYR A 83 -8.97 -5.42 8.70
CA TYR A 83 -7.58 -5.82 8.76
C TYR A 83 -6.68 -4.60 8.79
N ARG A 84 -5.47 -4.79 9.32
CA ARG A 84 -4.37 -3.85 9.27
C ARG A 84 -3.17 -4.54 8.63
N VAL A 85 -2.65 -3.95 7.57
CA VAL A 85 -1.36 -4.31 7.01
C VAL A 85 -0.36 -3.22 7.31
N THR A 86 0.84 -3.61 7.73
CA THR A 86 1.95 -2.69 8.00
C THR A 86 3.18 -3.19 7.26
N ARG A 87 3.76 -2.35 6.40
CA ARG A 87 5.01 -2.64 5.71
C ARG A 87 6.06 -1.60 6.01
N THR A 88 7.27 -2.08 6.24
CA THR A 88 8.47 -1.24 6.40
C THR A 88 9.53 -1.71 5.41
N TYR A 89 10.22 -0.75 4.80
CA TYR A 89 11.41 -1.03 4.00
C TYR A 89 12.55 -0.13 4.46
N THR A 90 13.73 -0.71 4.62
CA THR A 90 14.98 0.02 4.89
C THR A 90 15.98 -0.28 3.80
N LYS A 91 16.51 0.78 3.17
CA LYS A 91 17.56 0.70 2.16
C LYS A 91 18.79 -0.02 2.71
N GLY A 92 19.43 -0.80 1.85
CA GLY A 92 20.74 -1.37 2.13
C GLY A 92 21.81 -0.27 2.23
N ARG A 93 22.92 -0.56 2.92
CA ARG A 93 24.13 0.28 2.93
C ARG A 93 25.23 -0.39 2.11
N GLY A 94 25.77 0.30 1.12
CA GLY A 94 26.83 -0.22 0.27
C GLY A 94 26.37 -1.46 -0.51
N ALA A 95 27.01 -2.61 -0.29
CA ALA A 95 26.70 -3.86 -0.98
C ALA A 95 25.60 -4.71 -0.30
N SER A 96 25.09 -4.31 0.88
CA SER A 96 24.02 -5.07 1.56
C SER A 96 22.68 -4.88 0.85
N SER A 97 21.86 -5.92 0.78
CA SER A 97 20.47 -5.78 0.33
C SER A 97 19.62 -4.97 1.32
N GLY A 98 18.55 -4.34 0.84
CA GLY A 98 17.55 -3.73 1.71
C GLY A 98 16.80 -4.76 2.55
N LYS A 99 16.23 -4.30 3.67
CA LYS A 99 15.44 -5.12 4.59
C LYS A 99 13.97 -4.73 4.49
N SER A 100 13.11 -5.73 4.29
CA SER A 100 11.65 -5.57 4.30
C SER A 100 11.06 -6.21 5.55
N GLU A 101 9.97 -5.65 6.06
CA GLU A 101 9.15 -6.21 7.13
C GLU A 101 7.67 -6.06 6.72
N LEU A 102 6.87 -7.08 7.02
CA LEU A 102 5.45 -7.13 6.72
C LEU A 102 4.71 -7.72 7.92
N ASN A 103 3.70 -7.02 8.41
CA ASN A 103 2.78 -7.50 9.42
C ASN A 103 1.35 -7.44 8.88
N LEU A 104 0.56 -8.47 9.19
CA LEU A 104 -0.89 -8.50 8.97
C LEU A 104 -1.56 -8.77 10.31
N SER A 105 -2.60 -8.00 10.63
CA SER A 105 -3.45 -8.22 11.80
C SER A 105 -4.93 -8.12 11.43
N ILE A 106 -5.77 -8.88 12.14
CA ILE A 106 -7.22 -8.66 12.16
C ILE A 106 -7.58 -7.76 13.34
N ILE A 107 -8.49 -6.81 13.11
CA ILE A 107 -8.95 -5.84 14.11
C ILE A 107 -10.34 -6.26 14.60
N ILE A 108 -10.46 -6.54 15.89
CA ILE A 108 -11.71 -6.92 16.56
C ILE A 108 -11.92 -5.99 17.74
N GLY A 109 -12.88 -5.07 17.63
CA GLY A 109 -13.03 -3.97 18.59
C GLY A 109 -11.75 -3.13 18.63
N ASP A 110 -11.20 -2.94 19.83
CA ASP A 110 -9.96 -2.18 20.05
C ASP A 110 -8.69 -3.06 20.02
N SER A 111 -8.82 -4.35 19.70
CA SER A 111 -7.71 -5.30 19.72
C SER A 111 -7.24 -5.66 18.31
N ALA A 112 -5.91 -5.70 18.12
CA ALA A 112 -5.26 -6.21 16.91
C ALA A 112 -4.65 -7.59 17.21
N THR A 113 -5.08 -8.61 16.47
CA THR A 113 -4.52 -9.97 16.56
C THR A 113 -3.67 -10.25 15.32
N SER A 114 -2.39 -10.60 15.52
CA SER A 114 -1.48 -10.93 14.42
C SER A 114 -1.95 -12.16 13.65
N LEU A 115 -1.92 -12.06 12.33
CA LEU A 115 -2.18 -13.13 11.37
C LEU A 115 -0.97 -13.45 10.51
N MET A 116 0.23 -13.04 10.95
CA MET A 116 1.48 -13.32 10.24
C MET A 116 1.73 -14.81 10.09
N GLU A 117 2.41 -15.15 8.99
CA GLU A 117 3.00 -16.46 8.75
C GLU A 117 4.50 -16.42 9.03
N ASN A 118 5.21 -17.53 8.78
CA ASN A 118 6.64 -17.64 9.08
C ASN A 118 7.50 -16.73 8.20
N THR A 119 7.02 -16.37 7.00
CA THR A 119 7.75 -15.55 6.05
C THR A 119 6.92 -14.40 5.50
N ILE A 120 7.61 -13.37 4.98
CA ILE A 120 6.98 -12.24 4.27
C ILE A 120 6.17 -12.76 3.07
N ARG A 121 6.73 -13.71 2.31
CA ARG A 121 6.06 -14.28 1.12
C ARG A 121 4.73 -14.96 1.51
N GLU A 122 4.74 -15.81 2.53
CA GLU A 122 3.53 -16.50 2.99
C GLU A 122 2.50 -15.51 3.56
N THR A 123 2.95 -14.49 4.29
CA THR A 123 2.06 -13.44 4.80
C THR A 123 1.46 -12.62 3.66
N GLU A 124 2.23 -12.29 2.62
CA GLU A 124 1.74 -11.60 1.42
C GLU A 124 0.75 -12.46 0.64
N GLU A 125 1.02 -13.76 0.46
CA GLU A 125 0.09 -14.70 -0.17
C GLU A 125 -1.23 -14.79 0.60
N LYS A 126 -1.19 -14.76 1.94
CA LYS A 126 -2.38 -14.70 2.77
C LYS A 126 -3.17 -13.41 2.56
N ILE A 127 -2.52 -12.25 2.49
CA ILE A 127 -3.17 -10.97 2.19
C ILE A 127 -3.86 -11.03 0.83
N VAL A 128 -3.16 -11.51 -0.20
CA VAL A 128 -3.71 -11.64 -1.56
C VAL A 128 -4.90 -12.61 -1.57
N GLY A 129 -4.81 -13.73 -0.84
CA GLY A 129 -5.90 -14.69 -0.69
C GLY A 129 -7.13 -14.11 0.02
N LEU A 130 -6.96 -13.26 1.04
CA LEU A 130 -8.07 -12.55 1.70
C LEU A 130 -8.81 -11.63 0.73
N LEU A 131 -8.07 -11.02 -0.21
CA LEU A 131 -8.65 -10.12 -1.21
C LEU A 131 -9.18 -10.85 -2.45
N ASN A 132 -8.74 -12.08 -2.70
CA ASN A 132 -8.93 -12.82 -3.95
C ASN A 132 -8.63 -11.96 -5.19
N MET A 133 -7.60 -11.11 -5.08
CA MET A 133 -7.25 -10.14 -6.11
C MET A 133 -5.75 -9.88 -6.08
N ASP A 134 -5.07 -10.21 -7.18
CA ASP A 134 -3.67 -9.87 -7.37
C ASP A 134 -3.48 -8.41 -7.81
N TYR A 135 -2.22 -7.97 -7.81
CA TYR A 135 -1.85 -6.60 -8.16
C TYR A 135 -2.28 -6.22 -9.57
N ASP A 136 -2.06 -7.09 -10.55
CA ASP A 136 -2.35 -6.80 -11.95
C ASP A 136 -3.87 -6.68 -12.17
N THR A 137 -4.65 -7.54 -11.53
CA THR A 137 -6.12 -7.48 -11.52
C THR A 137 -6.60 -6.20 -10.86
N PHE A 138 -6.06 -5.83 -9.69
CA PHE A 138 -6.44 -4.58 -9.01
C PHE A 138 -6.15 -3.35 -9.89
N ILE A 139 -4.95 -3.28 -10.46
CA ILE A 139 -4.56 -2.18 -11.33
C ILE A 139 -5.43 -2.13 -12.59
N ASN A 140 -5.83 -3.26 -13.17
CA ASN A 140 -6.63 -3.26 -14.39
C ASN A 140 -8.12 -3.03 -14.15
N THR A 141 -8.67 -3.45 -13.00
CA THR A 141 -10.12 -3.41 -12.74
C THR A 141 -10.56 -2.23 -11.85
N SER A 142 -9.72 -1.86 -10.90
CA SER A 142 -10.03 -0.88 -9.85
C SER A 142 -9.26 0.43 -10.01
N TYR A 143 -8.25 0.46 -10.91
CA TYR A 143 -7.45 1.64 -11.21
C TYR A 143 -7.48 2.00 -12.70
N LEU A 144 -8.32 2.97 -13.08
CA LEU A 144 -8.27 3.52 -14.42
C LEU A 144 -7.05 4.44 -14.57
N LYS A 145 -5.95 3.88 -15.04
CA LYS A 145 -4.75 4.66 -15.38
C LYS A 145 -5.08 5.65 -16.49
N GLN A 146 -4.83 6.94 -16.24
CA GLN A 146 -5.05 7.99 -17.23
C GLN A 146 -4.25 7.67 -18.51
N GLY A 147 -4.95 7.47 -19.63
CA GLY A 147 -4.37 7.10 -20.93
C GLY A 147 -4.46 5.62 -21.33
N ASP A 148 -5.02 4.74 -20.49
CA ASP A 148 -5.09 3.29 -20.73
C ASP A 148 -6.55 2.77 -20.87
N SER A 149 -7.47 3.63 -21.32
CA SER A 149 -8.90 3.32 -21.46
C SER A 149 -9.22 2.25 -22.50
N ASN A 150 -8.26 1.87 -23.34
CA ASN A 150 -8.47 0.91 -24.43
C ASN A 150 -8.33 -0.57 -24.01
N ARG A 151 -7.88 -0.86 -22.79
CA ARG A 151 -7.67 -2.25 -22.32
C ARG A 151 -8.95 -3.05 -22.08
N PHE A 152 -10.11 -2.39 -21.96
CA PHE A 152 -11.41 -3.04 -21.83
C PHE A 152 -12.07 -3.37 -23.19
N THR A 153 -11.47 -2.97 -24.30
CA THR A 153 -12.08 -3.01 -25.64
C THR A 153 -11.29 -3.81 -26.68
N SER A 154 -10.12 -4.36 -26.34
CA SER A 154 -9.39 -5.25 -27.25
C SER A 154 -9.93 -6.68 -27.12
N SER A 155 -10.94 -6.99 -27.93
CA SER A 155 -11.33 -8.36 -28.32
C SER A 155 -10.49 -8.83 -29.50
#